data_AF-A0A667ZM21-F1
#
_entry.id   AF-A0A667ZM21-F1
#
_cell.length_a   1.000
_cell.length_b   1.000
_cell.length_c   1.000
_cell.angle_alpha   90.00
_cell.angle_beta   90.00
_cell.angle_gamma   90.00
#
_symmetry.space_group_name_H-M   'P 1'
#
loop_
_entity.id
_entity.type
_entity.pdbx_description
1 polymer ?
#
loop_
_entity_poly.entity_id
_entity_poly.type
_entity_poly.pdbx_seq_one_letter_code
_entity_poly.pdbx_strand_id
1 'polypeptide(L)'
;MSLDKAELCDSLLTWLQTFQAPSCTSKHDLTSGVAIAHVLHRIDPSWFNETWLGRIKEESGANWRLKVSNLKKILQSMLEYYHDVLGHQVSDEHLPDVNLIGEMGDVTELGKLVQLVLGCAVSCEKKQEQIQQIMTLEESVQHVVMTAIQEVRLSSWFSPLKYYFLSEEADEKEDLSQRCRDLEHQLSVALEEKLSLQAETRSLKEKLSRCDSPDASTTAITGKKLLLLQSQMEQLQEENYRLENSRDDMRVRGEILEREVLELQQRNEELTSLAQEAQTLKDEMDILRHSSDRVSRLEALVETYKRKLEDLGDLRRQVRLLEERNTVYMQRTCELEEELRRANAVRSQLDSYKRQAHELHTKHSAEAMKAEKWQFEYKNLHDKYDALLKEKERLITERDTLRETNDELRCAQVQQRCLSGAGLCDDAGTEGNLAAEIMPTEFKETVVRLQSENKMLRVQEETYRQKLAEVQAQLEEAQRSKNALETQNRLNQQQIAELRSQVEELQRALQEQGNLLSFPSSRFFNPLLSLPSSLTVVLHTLGCQGLLCWYPPTLKDVILCGNLTQVCCGDSLLTPAPLCLSLSALIDRHSAKIRPS
;
A
#
# COMPACT_ATOMS: atom_id res chain seq x y z
N MET A 1 -15.81 -33.26 41.64
CA MET A 1 -17.01 -33.70 40.90
C MET A 1 -17.27 -32.65 39.85
N SER A 2 -17.08 -32.94 38.56
CA SER A 2 -17.57 -32.05 37.51
C SER A 2 -19.06 -32.30 37.32
N LEU A 3 -19.89 -31.26 37.36
CA LEU A 3 -21.27 -31.39 36.89
C LEU A 3 -21.26 -31.78 35.41
N ASP A 4 -22.29 -32.49 34.95
CA ASP A 4 -22.52 -32.61 33.51
C ASP A 4 -22.90 -31.21 32.98
N LYS A 5 -22.14 -30.75 31.99
CA LYS A 5 -22.32 -29.41 31.41
C LYS A 5 -23.64 -29.30 30.62
N ALA A 6 -24.27 -30.44 30.28
CA ALA A 6 -25.64 -30.47 29.78
C ALA A 6 -26.67 -30.13 30.88
N GLU A 7 -26.60 -30.77 32.05
CA GLU A 7 -27.51 -30.56 33.19
C GLU A 7 -27.44 -29.12 33.72
N LEU A 8 -26.24 -28.53 33.70
CA LEU A 8 -26.03 -27.11 34.00
C LEU A 8 -26.88 -26.21 33.08
N CYS A 9 -26.87 -26.48 31.78
CA CYS A 9 -27.60 -25.67 30.81
C CYS A 9 -29.14 -25.84 30.91
N ASP A 10 -29.65 -27.02 31.22
CA ASP A 10 -31.10 -27.23 31.46
C ASP A 10 -31.57 -26.54 32.75
N SER A 11 -30.79 -26.64 33.83
CA SER A 11 -31.08 -25.95 35.10
C SER A 11 -31.07 -24.42 34.94
N LEU A 12 -30.09 -23.89 34.20
CA LEU A 12 -29.97 -22.47 33.89
C LEU A 12 -31.07 -21.97 32.93
N LEU A 13 -31.51 -22.79 31.96
CA LEU A 13 -32.67 -22.48 31.11
C LEU A 13 -33.95 -22.37 31.95
N THR A 14 -34.13 -23.27 32.92
CA THR A 14 -35.29 -23.27 33.84
C THR A 14 -35.31 -22.00 34.70
N TRP A 15 -34.14 -21.56 35.18
CA TRP A 15 -34.00 -20.25 35.83
C TRP A 15 -34.32 -19.07 34.89
N LEU A 16 -33.77 -19.04 33.67
CA LEU A 16 -34.05 -17.97 32.69
C LEU A 16 -35.54 -17.84 32.34
N GLN A 17 -36.28 -18.95 32.29
CA GLN A 17 -37.72 -18.94 31.98
C GLN A 17 -38.55 -18.16 33.00
N THR A 18 -38.11 -18.07 34.26
CA THR A 18 -38.78 -17.26 35.30
C THR A 18 -38.83 -15.77 34.96
N PHE A 19 -37.91 -15.27 34.12
CA PHE A 19 -37.90 -13.87 33.69
C PHE A 19 -38.94 -13.53 32.62
N GLN A 20 -39.67 -14.51 32.05
CA GLN A 20 -40.75 -14.28 31.08
C GLN A 20 -40.34 -13.38 29.89
N ALA A 21 -39.13 -13.59 29.37
CA ALA A 21 -38.62 -12.93 28.17
C ALA A 21 -39.11 -13.65 26.88
N PRO A 22 -39.22 -12.95 25.75
CA PRO A 22 -39.68 -13.55 24.50
C PRO A 22 -38.71 -14.63 24.01
N SER A 23 -39.25 -15.76 23.55
CA SER A 23 -38.49 -16.90 23.02
C SER A 23 -37.45 -17.47 23.99
N CYS A 24 -37.85 -17.77 25.23
CA CYS A 24 -37.05 -18.50 26.22
C CYS A 24 -37.40 -20.00 26.34
N THR A 25 -38.12 -20.57 25.36
CA THR A 25 -38.70 -21.93 25.46
C THR A 25 -37.70 -23.07 25.27
N SER A 26 -36.67 -22.86 24.45
CA SER A 26 -35.70 -23.89 24.05
C SER A 26 -34.27 -23.36 24.08
N LYS A 27 -33.30 -24.26 24.31
CA LYS A 27 -31.85 -23.99 24.13
C LYS A 27 -31.55 -23.35 22.76
N HIS A 28 -32.25 -23.78 21.71
CA HIS A 28 -32.08 -23.21 20.37
C HIS A 28 -32.53 -21.74 20.25
N ASP A 29 -33.51 -21.32 21.03
CA ASP A 29 -34.03 -19.95 20.98
C ASP A 29 -33.00 -18.97 21.57
N LEU A 30 -32.34 -19.38 22.66
CA LEU A 30 -31.27 -18.61 23.32
C LEU A 30 -30.08 -18.33 22.40
N THR A 31 -29.78 -19.22 21.43
CA THR A 31 -28.68 -19.03 20.46
C THR A 31 -28.83 -17.76 19.61
N SER A 32 -30.02 -17.16 19.55
CA SER A 32 -30.25 -15.86 18.88
C SER A 32 -29.61 -14.66 19.60
N GLY A 33 -29.32 -14.81 20.90
CA GLY A 33 -28.96 -13.73 21.82
C GLY A 33 -30.15 -12.83 22.24
N VAL A 34 -31.25 -12.82 21.50
CA VAL A 34 -32.42 -11.92 21.72
C VAL A 34 -33.01 -12.14 23.12
N ALA A 35 -33.34 -13.39 23.44
CA ALA A 35 -33.86 -13.81 24.75
C ALA A 35 -32.93 -13.37 25.90
N ILE A 36 -31.62 -13.57 25.74
CA ILE A 36 -30.61 -13.22 26.75
C ILE A 36 -30.53 -11.69 26.94
N ALA A 37 -30.59 -10.91 25.86
CA ALA A 37 -30.59 -9.45 25.94
C ALA A 37 -31.84 -8.89 26.65
N HIS A 38 -33.02 -9.47 26.39
CA HIS A 38 -34.25 -9.11 27.11
C HIS A 38 -34.18 -9.47 28.61
N VAL A 39 -33.45 -10.54 29.00
CA VAL A 39 -33.22 -10.86 30.42
C VAL A 39 -32.22 -9.91 31.07
N LEU A 40 -31.11 -9.58 30.41
CA LEU A 40 -30.12 -8.61 30.91
C LEU A 40 -30.75 -7.21 31.13
N HIS A 41 -31.62 -6.78 30.21
CA HIS A 41 -32.42 -5.55 30.37
C HIS A 41 -33.32 -5.57 31.62
N ARG A 42 -33.85 -6.74 32.01
CA ARG A 42 -34.65 -6.88 33.25
C ARG A 42 -33.80 -6.99 34.52
N ILE A 43 -32.58 -7.54 34.42
CA ILE A 43 -31.62 -7.63 35.54
C ILE A 43 -31.17 -6.22 35.96
N ASP A 44 -30.73 -5.40 35.00
CA ASP A 44 -30.29 -4.04 35.24
C ASP A 44 -30.68 -3.11 34.05
N PRO A 45 -31.84 -2.45 34.13
CA PRO A 45 -32.28 -1.51 33.10
C PRO A 45 -31.42 -0.25 32.97
N SER A 46 -30.56 0.05 33.95
CA SER A 46 -29.71 1.26 33.93
C SER A 46 -28.53 1.08 32.96
N TRP A 47 -27.85 -0.07 33.08
CA TRP A 47 -26.76 -0.45 32.18
C TRP A 47 -27.27 -0.99 30.85
N PHE A 48 -28.09 -2.05 30.89
CA PHE A 48 -28.63 -2.72 29.70
C PHE A 48 -29.89 -2.02 29.16
N ASN A 49 -29.84 -0.68 29.04
CA ASN A 49 -30.96 0.16 28.67
C ASN A 49 -31.51 -0.08 27.24
N GLU A 50 -32.67 0.51 26.93
CA GLU A 50 -33.35 0.36 25.62
C GLU A 50 -32.45 0.69 24.41
N THR A 51 -31.52 1.65 24.54
CA THR A 51 -30.60 2.04 23.45
C THR A 51 -29.47 1.04 23.22
N TRP A 52 -29.21 0.15 24.18
CA TRP A 52 -28.38 -1.03 24.03
C TRP A 52 -29.20 -2.20 23.46
N LEU A 53 -30.38 -2.45 24.01
CA LEU A 53 -31.28 -3.53 23.57
C LEU A 53 -31.63 -3.39 22.08
N GLY A 54 -31.94 -2.17 21.60
CA GLY A 54 -32.18 -1.87 20.19
C GLY A 54 -30.98 -2.06 19.24
N ARG A 55 -29.78 -2.39 19.74
CA ARG A 55 -28.62 -2.80 18.92
C ARG A 55 -28.62 -4.30 18.63
N ILE A 56 -29.37 -5.08 19.39
CA ILE A 56 -29.60 -6.51 19.18
C ILE A 56 -30.70 -6.64 18.13
N LYS A 57 -30.45 -7.40 17.05
CA LYS A 57 -31.41 -7.54 15.96
C LYS A 57 -32.23 -8.80 16.15
N GLU A 58 -33.55 -8.64 16.19
CA GLU A 58 -34.50 -9.75 16.10
C GLU A 58 -34.67 -10.14 14.62
N GLU A 59 -34.39 -11.41 14.29
CA GLU A 59 -34.50 -11.94 12.92
C GLU A 59 -35.08 -13.36 12.97
N SER A 60 -36.15 -13.62 12.22
CA SER A 60 -36.91 -14.89 12.24
C SER A 60 -36.24 -16.04 11.47
N GLY A 61 -34.91 -16.04 11.34
CA GLY A 61 -34.18 -16.88 10.37
C GLY A 61 -32.91 -17.54 10.90
N ALA A 62 -32.46 -18.58 10.22
CA ALA A 62 -31.25 -19.35 10.54
C ALA A 62 -29.92 -18.63 10.20
N ASN A 63 -29.87 -17.30 10.35
CA ASN A 63 -28.74 -16.45 10.02
C ASN A 63 -27.67 -16.51 11.14
N TRP A 64 -26.88 -17.58 11.17
CA TRP A 64 -25.85 -17.80 12.19
C TRP A 64 -24.89 -16.61 12.34
N ARG A 65 -24.55 -15.90 11.26
CA ARG A 65 -23.67 -14.72 11.32
C ARG A 65 -24.27 -13.59 12.15
N LEU A 66 -25.59 -13.42 12.09
CA LEU A 66 -26.28 -12.45 12.93
C LEU A 66 -26.40 -12.94 14.38
N LYS A 67 -26.62 -14.24 14.61
CA LYS A 67 -26.54 -14.84 15.96
C LYS A 67 -25.20 -14.52 16.62
N VAL A 68 -24.09 -14.86 15.97
CA VAL A 68 -22.72 -14.55 16.44
C VAL A 68 -22.52 -13.04 16.64
N SER A 69 -23.10 -12.17 15.78
CA SER A 69 -23.02 -10.71 15.94
C SER A 69 -23.81 -10.17 17.14
N ASN A 70 -24.98 -10.74 17.45
CA ASN A 70 -25.75 -10.40 18.64
C ASN A 70 -25.03 -10.91 19.90
N LEU A 71 -24.62 -12.18 19.92
CA LEU A 71 -23.90 -12.79 21.04
C LEU A 71 -22.59 -12.08 21.37
N LYS A 72 -21.84 -11.57 20.37
CA LYS A 72 -20.64 -10.76 20.58
C LYS A 72 -20.93 -9.43 21.28
N LYS A 73 -22.02 -8.72 20.94
CA LYS A 73 -22.43 -7.49 21.64
C LYS A 73 -22.85 -7.78 23.09
N ILE A 74 -23.56 -8.90 23.30
CA ILE A 74 -24.03 -9.33 24.61
C ILE A 74 -22.84 -9.67 25.51
N LEU A 75 -21.94 -10.53 25.06
CA LEU A 75 -20.72 -10.88 25.82
C LEU A 75 -19.86 -9.63 26.07
N GLN A 76 -19.67 -8.76 25.09
CA GLN A 76 -18.92 -7.51 25.28
C GLN A 76 -19.53 -6.67 26.41
N SER A 77 -20.81 -6.31 26.34
CA SER A 77 -21.41 -5.44 27.36
C SER A 77 -21.67 -6.11 28.71
N MET A 78 -21.66 -7.44 28.76
CA MET A 78 -21.55 -8.18 30.02
C MET A 78 -20.15 -8.07 30.62
N LEU A 79 -19.08 -8.23 29.83
CA LEU A 79 -17.70 -8.09 30.32
C LEU A 79 -17.39 -6.65 30.76
N GLU A 80 -17.93 -5.66 30.03
CA GLU A 80 -17.92 -4.25 30.43
C GLU A 80 -18.65 -4.07 31.79
N TYR A 81 -19.84 -4.68 31.99
CA TYR A 81 -20.56 -4.66 33.27
C TYR A 81 -19.78 -5.31 34.43
N TYR A 82 -19.15 -6.48 34.18
CA TYR A 82 -18.33 -7.17 35.17
C TYR A 82 -17.14 -6.31 35.63
N HIS A 83 -16.48 -5.62 34.70
CA HIS A 83 -15.35 -4.75 35.00
C HIS A 83 -15.77 -3.43 35.65
N ASP A 84 -16.68 -2.68 35.02
CA ASP A 84 -16.97 -1.29 35.37
C ASP A 84 -17.97 -1.15 36.52
N VAL A 85 -18.93 -2.09 36.65
CA VAL A 85 -20.00 -2.02 37.66
C VAL A 85 -19.76 -3.01 38.80
N LEU A 86 -19.36 -4.25 38.49
CA LEU A 86 -19.12 -5.26 39.51
C LEU A 86 -17.69 -5.23 40.08
N GLY A 87 -16.71 -4.64 39.38
CA GLY A 87 -15.31 -4.59 39.81
C GLY A 87 -14.56 -5.93 39.76
N HIS A 88 -15.09 -6.93 39.05
CA HIS A 88 -14.56 -8.30 39.00
C HIS A 88 -14.10 -8.66 37.58
N GLN A 89 -12.94 -9.30 37.44
CA GLN A 89 -12.47 -9.79 36.14
C GLN A 89 -12.90 -11.24 35.93
N VAL A 90 -13.62 -11.51 34.83
CA VAL A 90 -13.98 -12.89 34.42
C VAL A 90 -12.72 -13.62 33.95
N SER A 91 -12.47 -14.81 34.49
CA SER A 91 -11.37 -15.69 34.08
C SER A 91 -11.59 -16.28 32.69
N ASP A 92 -10.53 -16.40 31.87
CA ASP A 92 -10.58 -16.90 30.49
C ASP A 92 -11.25 -18.29 30.35
N GLU A 93 -11.16 -19.15 31.36
CA GLU A 93 -11.81 -20.47 31.37
C GLU A 93 -13.35 -20.39 31.36
N HIS A 94 -13.90 -19.30 31.90
CA HIS A 94 -15.33 -19.03 32.00
C HIS A 94 -15.88 -18.21 30.81
N LEU A 95 -15.01 -17.78 29.89
CA LEU A 95 -15.44 -17.10 28.67
C LEU A 95 -16.12 -18.09 27.69
N PRO A 96 -17.32 -17.77 27.18
CA PRO A 96 -18.03 -18.60 26.21
C PRO A 96 -17.61 -18.30 24.77
N ASP A 97 -17.35 -19.34 23.96
CA ASP A 97 -17.16 -19.17 22.52
C ASP A 97 -18.51 -18.94 21.80
N VAL A 98 -18.84 -17.66 21.68
CA VAL A 98 -19.99 -17.13 20.93
C VAL A 98 -20.04 -17.50 19.44
N ASN A 99 -18.94 -17.96 18.85
CA ASN A 99 -18.94 -18.52 17.49
C ASN A 99 -19.53 -19.95 17.51
N LEU A 100 -19.09 -20.81 18.44
CA LEU A 100 -19.64 -22.16 18.60
C LEU A 100 -21.13 -22.15 18.97
N ILE A 101 -21.56 -21.23 19.84
CA ILE A 101 -22.99 -21.04 20.15
C ILE A 101 -23.80 -20.65 18.91
N GLY A 102 -23.27 -19.73 18.08
CA GLY A 102 -24.00 -19.20 16.92
C GLY A 102 -24.01 -20.12 15.69
N GLU A 103 -22.91 -20.84 15.44
CA GLU A 103 -22.73 -21.74 14.29
C GLU A 103 -23.20 -23.17 14.57
N MET A 104 -22.78 -23.76 15.69
CA MET A 104 -23.06 -25.17 16.03
C MET A 104 -24.23 -25.33 17.01
N GLY A 105 -24.63 -24.25 17.70
CA GLY A 105 -25.67 -24.33 18.73
C GLY A 105 -25.21 -25.07 20.00
N ASP A 106 -23.90 -25.06 20.30
CA ASP A 106 -23.36 -25.85 21.40
C ASP A 106 -23.95 -25.48 22.76
N VAL A 107 -24.31 -26.52 23.52
CA VAL A 107 -24.99 -26.44 24.81
C VAL A 107 -24.01 -26.10 25.93
N THR A 108 -22.73 -26.46 25.80
CA THR A 108 -21.69 -26.23 26.82
C THR A 108 -21.30 -24.76 26.90
N GLU A 109 -20.97 -24.16 25.76
CA GLU A 109 -20.63 -22.75 25.67
C GLU A 109 -21.86 -21.86 25.92
N LEU A 110 -23.06 -22.31 25.52
CA LEU A 110 -24.31 -21.65 25.90
C LEU A 110 -24.54 -21.68 27.42
N GLY A 111 -24.23 -22.81 28.07
CA GLY A 111 -24.27 -22.95 29.53
C GLY A 111 -23.38 -21.92 30.24
N LYS A 112 -22.11 -21.79 29.82
CA LYS A 112 -21.19 -20.74 30.30
C LYS A 112 -21.77 -19.33 30.11
N LEU A 113 -22.32 -19.02 28.93
CA LEU A 113 -22.88 -17.69 28.66
C LEU A 113 -24.03 -17.36 29.62
N VAL A 114 -24.93 -18.31 29.88
CA VAL A 114 -26.03 -18.12 30.84
C VAL A 114 -25.52 -18.10 32.29
N GLN A 115 -24.47 -18.85 32.62
CA GLN A 115 -23.80 -18.80 33.92
C GLN A 115 -23.21 -17.40 34.21
N LEU A 116 -22.68 -16.71 33.19
CA LEU A 116 -22.28 -15.30 33.33
C LEU A 116 -23.49 -14.36 33.52
N VAL A 117 -24.63 -14.60 32.85
CA VAL A 117 -25.89 -13.84 33.05
C VAL A 117 -26.41 -14.01 34.48
N LEU A 118 -26.36 -15.24 35.01
CA LEU A 118 -26.68 -15.55 36.40
C LEU A 118 -25.72 -14.84 37.37
N GLY A 119 -24.43 -14.77 37.06
CA GLY A 119 -23.46 -14.02 37.85
C GLY A 119 -23.70 -12.50 37.87
N CYS A 120 -24.14 -11.91 36.75
CA CYS A 120 -24.64 -10.53 36.72
C CYS A 120 -25.88 -10.37 37.62
N ALA A 121 -26.85 -11.29 37.49
CA ALA A 121 -28.10 -11.28 38.25
C ALA A 121 -27.87 -11.26 39.77
N VAL A 122 -27.13 -12.24 40.31
CA VAL A 122 -26.90 -12.34 41.76
C VAL A 122 -25.97 -11.27 42.34
N SER A 123 -25.45 -10.37 41.51
CA SER A 123 -24.47 -9.35 41.89
C SER A 123 -24.96 -7.91 41.63
N CYS A 124 -26.02 -7.70 40.85
CA CYS A 124 -26.63 -6.38 40.61
C CYS A 124 -27.25 -5.78 41.89
N GLU A 125 -27.67 -4.50 41.83
CA GLU A 125 -28.35 -3.82 42.95
C GLU A 125 -29.59 -4.59 43.45
N LYS A 126 -30.34 -5.20 42.51
CA LYS A 126 -31.57 -5.96 42.76
C LYS A 126 -31.35 -7.43 43.08
N LYS A 127 -30.12 -7.85 43.38
CA LYS A 127 -29.77 -9.24 43.72
C LYS A 127 -30.70 -9.91 44.72
N GLN A 128 -31.29 -9.17 45.68
CA GLN A 128 -32.20 -9.73 46.68
C GLN A 128 -33.51 -10.27 46.07
N GLU A 129 -34.11 -9.54 45.11
CA GLU A 129 -35.31 -9.98 44.38
C GLU A 129 -34.99 -11.25 43.58
N GLN A 130 -33.81 -11.28 42.95
CA GLN A 130 -33.39 -12.34 42.04
C GLN A 130 -32.91 -13.60 42.79
N ILE A 131 -32.36 -13.46 43.99
CA ILE A 131 -32.08 -14.57 44.92
C ILE A 131 -33.39 -15.15 45.47
N GLN A 132 -34.38 -14.32 45.83
CA GLN A 132 -35.71 -14.82 46.22
C GLN A 132 -36.38 -15.59 45.07
N GLN A 133 -36.25 -15.12 43.83
CA GLN A 133 -36.73 -15.80 42.64
C GLN A 133 -36.04 -17.17 42.44
N ILE A 134 -34.72 -17.28 42.66
CA ILE A 134 -34.00 -18.57 42.68
C ILE A 134 -34.56 -19.51 43.76
N MET A 135 -34.86 -19.01 44.96
CA MET A 135 -35.44 -19.81 46.05
C MET A 135 -36.86 -20.33 45.79
N THR A 136 -37.52 -19.93 44.69
CA THR A 136 -38.82 -20.48 44.25
C THR A 136 -38.70 -21.64 43.26
N LEU A 137 -37.49 -21.98 42.81
CA LEU A 137 -37.23 -23.10 41.89
C LEU A 137 -37.22 -24.45 42.62
N GLU A 138 -37.23 -25.55 41.86
CA GLU A 138 -37.06 -26.90 42.40
C GLU A 138 -35.68 -27.07 43.05
N GLU A 139 -35.59 -27.82 44.15
CA GLU A 139 -34.37 -28.02 44.96
C GLU A 139 -33.17 -28.53 44.12
N SER A 140 -33.44 -29.41 43.15
CA SER A 140 -32.50 -29.89 42.14
C SER A 140 -31.85 -28.74 41.36
N VAL A 141 -32.68 -27.84 40.81
CA VAL A 141 -32.27 -26.65 40.07
C VAL A 141 -31.58 -25.64 40.98
N GLN A 142 -32.08 -25.44 42.21
CA GLN A 142 -31.44 -24.55 43.21
C GLN A 142 -30.00 -24.98 43.50
N HIS A 143 -29.73 -26.29 43.64
CA HIS A 143 -28.37 -26.77 43.93
C HIS A 143 -27.41 -26.55 42.76
N VAL A 144 -27.85 -26.77 41.53
CA VAL A 144 -27.05 -26.49 40.31
C VAL A 144 -26.80 -24.99 40.14
N VAL A 145 -27.84 -24.16 40.30
CA VAL A 145 -27.74 -22.69 40.25
C VAL A 145 -26.78 -22.16 41.33
N MET A 146 -26.87 -22.66 42.57
CA MET A 146 -25.96 -22.29 43.66
C MET A 146 -24.51 -22.70 43.39
N THR A 147 -24.30 -23.87 42.76
CA THR A 147 -22.95 -24.30 42.35
C THR A 147 -22.38 -23.40 41.25
N ALA A 148 -23.19 -23.08 40.23
CA ALA A 148 -22.81 -22.17 39.15
C ALA A 148 -22.45 -20.76 39.65
N ILE A 149 -23.18 -20.26 40.67
CA ILE A 149 -22.87 -19.00 41.39
C ILE A 149 -21.54 -19.08 42.14
N GLN A 150 -21.26 -20.22 42.79
CA GLN A 150 -20.01 -20.44 43.52
C GLN A 150 -18.82 -20.46 42.57
N GLU A 151 -18.89 -21.14 41.44
CA GLU A 151 -17.82 -21.16 40.41
C GLU A 151 -17.47 -19.74 39.94
N VAL A 152 -18.49 -18.95 39.53
CA VAL A 152 -18.29 -17.56 39.07
C VAL A 152 -17.66 -16.69 40.16
N ARG A 153 -18.09 -16.82 41.42
CA ARG A 153 -17.52 -16.04 42.54
C ARG A 153 -16.12 -16.49 42.95
N LEU A 154 -15.86 -17.79 42.97
CA LEU A 154 -14.55 -18.35 43.30
C LEU A 154 -13.49 -17.97 42.25
N SER A 155 -13.88 -17.83 40.97
CA SER A 155 -12.99 -17.35 39.91
C SER A 155 -12.40 -15.95 40.18
N SER A 156 -13.12 -15.11 40.95
CA SER A 156 -12.70 -13.73 41.26
C SER A 156 -12.10 -13.55 42.66
N TRP A 157 -12.08 -14.58 43.51
CA TRP A 157 -11.51 -14.55 44.87
C TRP A 157 -10.32 -15.51 45.01
N PHE A 158 -9.40 -15.50 44.04
CA PHE A 158 -8.08 -16.13 44.14
C PHE A 158 -7.12 -15.33 45.06
N SER A 159 -7.54 -15.13 46.30
CA SER A 159 -6.64 -14.92 47.43
C SER A 159 -6.52 -16.25 48.20
N PRO A 160 -5.32 -16.75 48.53
CA PRO A 160 -5.13 -18.07 49.16
C PRO A 160 -5.48 -18.06 50.66
N LEU A 161 -6.71 -17.66 51.02
CA LEU A 161 -7.19 -17.54 52.40
C LEU A 161 -8.21 -18.61 52.81
N LYS A 162 -8.31 -19.72 52.07
CA LYS A 162 -9.25 -20.83 52.35
C LYS A 162 -8.58 -22.05 52.98
N TYR A 163 -7.68 -21.80 53.94
CA TYR A 163 -7.03 -22.84 54.75
C TYR A 163 -7.08 -22.58 56.27
N TYR A 164 -7.56 -21.41 56.72
CA TYR A 164 -7.61 -21.05 58.16
C TYR A 164 -8.96 -21.32 58.84
N PHE A 165 -10.08 -21.25 58.10
CA PHE A 165 -11.44 -21.36 58.66
C PHE A 165 -11.88 -22.80 59.03
N LEU A 166 -10.92 -23.64 59.43
CA LEU A 166 -11.11 -24.99 59.97
C LEU A 166 -10.13 -25.30 61.13
N SER A 167 -9.35 -24.32 61.62
CA SER A 167 -8.45 -24.50 62.77
C SER A 167 -9.12 -24.16 64.10
N GLU A 168 -9.81 -23.02 64.19
CA GLU A 168 -10.34 -22.49 65.45
C GLU A 168 -11.29 -23.47 66.18
N GLU A 169 -12.13 -24.22 65.45
CA GLU A 169 -13.00 -25.26 66.03
C GLU A 169 -12.24 -26.50 66.58
N ALA A 170 -11.00 -26.72 66.13
CA ALA A 170 -10.11 -27.75 66.66
C ALA A 170 -9.34 -27.23 67.88
N ASP A 171 -8.77 -26.02 67.78
CA ASP A 171 -7.97 -25.39 68.82
C ASP A 171 -8.79 -25.16 70.11
N GLU A 172 -10.00 -24.59 70.03
CA GLU A 172 -10.88 -24.41 71.21
C GLU A 172 -11.23 -25.74 71.90
N LYS A 173 -11.35 -26.81 71.11
CA LYS A 173 -11.71 -28.15 71.59
C LYS A 173 -10.54 -28.86 72.26
N GLU A 174 -9.32 -28.67 71.76
CA GLU A 174 -8.10 -29.16 72.40
C GLU A 174 -7.85 -28.40 73.71
N ASP A 175 -8.05 -27.07 73.74
CA ASP A 175 -7.91 -26.23 74.94
C ASP A 175 -8.91 -26.60 76.05
N LEU A 176 -10.17 -26.85 75.70
CA LEU A 176 -11.18 -27.37 76.64
C LEU A 176 -10.84 -28.78 77.13
N SER A 177 -10.31 -29.63 76.25
CA SER A 177 -9.86 -30.99 76.62
C SER A 177 -8.63 -30.95 77.54
N GLN A 178 -7.76 -29.96 77.36
CA GLN A 178 -6.60 -29.74 78.23
C GLN A 178 -7.05 -29.26 79.62
N ARG A 179 -7.92 -28.25 79.69
CA ARG A 179 -8.48 -27.76 80.97
C ARG A 179 -9.21 -28.84 81.77
N CYS A 180 -9.92 -29.77 81.12
CA CYS A 180 -10.51 -30.92 81.79
C CYS A 180 -9.44 -31.84 82.41
N ARG A 181 -8.38 -32.18 81.67
CA ARG A 181 -7.27 -33.01 82.19
C ARG A 181 -6.53 -32.33 83.35
N ASP A 182 -6.31 -31.02 83.26
CA ASP A 182 -5.65 -30.25 84.32
C ASP A 182 -6.50 -30.17 85.60
N LEU A 183 -7.83 -30.01 85.46
CA LEU A 183 -8.77 -30.06 86.58
C LEU A 183 -8.86 -31.46 87.22
N GLU A 184 -8.91 -32.52 86.42
CA GLU A 184 -8.86 -33.91 86.92
C GLU A 184 -7.58 -34.17 87.71
N HIS A 185 -6.43 -33.67 87.24
CA HIS A 185 -5.16 -33.79 87.95
C HIS A 185 -5.13 -32.98 89.27
N GLN A 186 -5.61 -31.74 89.28
CA GLN A 186 -5.74 -30.95 90.51
C GLN A 186 -6.65 -31.64 91.53
N LEU A 187 -7.74 -32.25 91.08
CA LEU A 187 -8.68 -32.98 91.94
C LEU A 187 -8.06 -34.28 92.48
N SER A 188 -7.21 -34.97 91.71
CA SER A 188 -6.45 -36.13 92.21
C SER A 188 -5.45 -35.74 93.30
N VAL A 189 -4.66 -34.67 93.09
CA VAL A 189 -3.69 -34.17 94.09
C VAL A 189 -4.40 -33.74 95.38
N ALA A 190 -5.48 -32.96 95.28
CA ALA A 190 -6.26 -32.55 96.43
C ALA A 190 -6.92 -33.72 97.19
N LEU A 191 -7.21 -34.84 96.52
CA LEU A 191 -7.66 -36.08 97.18
C LEU A 191 -6.53 -36.80 97.93
N GLU A 192 -5.32 -36.85 97.37
CA GLU A 192 -4.14 -37.41 98.04
C GLU A 192 -3.73 -36.58 99.27
N GLU A 193 -3.71 -35.25 99.15
CA GLU A 193 -3.47 -34.31 100.26
C GLU A 193 -4.54 -34.46 101.36
N LYS A 194 -5.82 -34.55 100.99
CA LYS A 194 -6.91 -34.83 101.95
C LYS A 194 -6.71 -36.15 102.68
N LEU A 195 -6.21 -37.18 102.01
CA LEU A 195 -5.95 -38.49 102.62
C LEU A 195 -4.70 -38.47 103.52
N SER A 196 -3.64 -37.77 103.14
CA SER A 196 -2.44 -37.61 103.96
C SER A 196 -2.72 -36.77 105.21
N LEU A 197 -3.42 -35.64 105.08
CA LEU A 197 -3.85 -34.80 106.21
C LEU A 197 -4.83 -35.56 107.13
N GLN A 198 -5.69 -36.44 106.61
CA GLN A 198 -6.50 -37.33 107.45
C GLN A 198 -5.66 -38.37 108.20
N ALA A 199 -4.62 -38.95 107.58
CA ALA A 199 -3.72 -39.89 108.23
C ALA A 199 -2.90 -39.21 109.33
N GLU A 200 -2.37 -38.00 109.06
CA GLU A 200 -1.68 -37.19 110.05
C GLU A 200 -2.61 -36.77 111.19
N THR A 201 -3.83 -36.32 110.90
CA THR A 201 -4.83 -35.97 111.94
C THR A 201 -5.15 -37.16 112.86
N ARG A 202 -5.13 -38.41 112.35
CA ARG A 202 -5.26 -39.61 113.19
C ARG A 202 -4.01 -39.82 114.03
N SER A 203 -2.82 -39.74 113.45
CA SER A 203 -1.54 -39.87 114.17
C SER A 203 -1.36 -38.82 115.27
N LEU A 204 -1.75 -37.56 115.02
CA LEU A 204 -1.73 -36.48 116.00
C LEU A 204 -2.73 -36.71 117.14
N LYS A 205 -3.92 -37.26 116.86
CA LYS A 205 -4.88 -37.64 117.90
C LYS A 205 -4.38 -38.81 118.75
N GLU A 206 -3.73 -39.82 118.15
CA GLU A 206 -3.06 -40.88 118.91
C GLU A 206 -1.92 -40.34 119.77
N LYS A 207 -1.06 -39.48 119.22
CA LYS A 207 0.03 -38.82 119.97
C LYS A 207 -0.51 -38.00 121.15
N LEU A 208 -1.57 -37.21 120.93
CA LEU A 208 -2.20 -36.42 121.99
C LEU A 208 -2.75 -37.32 123.10
N SER A 209 -3.43 -38.42 122.76
CA SER A 209 -3.94 -39.42 123.72
C SER A 209 -2.85 -40.18 124.51
N ARG A 210 -1.57 -40.00 124.17
CA ARG A 210 -0.41 -40.56 124.89
C ARG A 210 0.35 -39.55 125.77
N CYS A 211 -0.05 -38.27 125.80
CA CYS A 211 0.69 -37.22 126.50
C CYS A 211 0.06 -36.74 127.82
N ASP A 212 -1.10 -37.28 128.23
CA ASP A 212 -1.74 -36.95 129.51
C ASP A 212 -1.06 -37.66 130.71
N SER A 213 0.17 -37.24 131.04
CA SER A 213 0.81 -37.52 132.32
C SER A 213 1.63 -36.31 132.81
N PRO A 214 1.07 -35.45 133.70
CA PRO A 214 1.80 -34.31 134.24
C PRO A 214 2.65 -34.73 135.45
N ASP A 215 3.98 -34.57 135.37
CA ASP A 215 4.85 -34.73 136.54
C ASP A 215 5.98 -33.68 136.58
N ALA A 216 6.26 -33.15 137.76
CA ALA A 216 6.94 -31.86 137.92
C ALA A 216 8.45 -32.00 138.20
N SER A 217 9.29 -31.72 137.19
CA SER A 217 10.77 -31.76 137.32
C SER A 217 11.53 -30.74 136.45
N THR A 218 10.85 -29.72 135.94
CA THR A 218 11.35 -28.89 134.82
C THR A 218 12.32 -27.75 135.19
N THR A 219 12.31 -27.24 136.42
CA THR A 219 12.85 -25.91 136.78
C THR A 219 14.38 -25.74 136.70
N ALA A 220 15.17 -26.82 136.71
CA ALA A 220 16.63 -26.76 136.52
C ALA A 220 17.06 -27.07 135.07
N ILE A 221 16.26 -27.86 134.35
CA ILE A 221 16.48 -28.20 132.94
C ILE A 221 16.11 -27.02 132.04
N THR A 222 15.13 -26.20 132.44
CA THR A 222 14.75 -24.97 131.74
C THR A 222 15.91 -24.01 131.54
N GLY A 223 16.78 -23.78 132.52
CA GLY A 223 17.89 -22.81 132.38
C GLY A 223 18.86 -23.15 131.23
N LYS A 224 19.30 -24.40 131.12
CA LYS A 224 20.15 -24.85 130.01
C LYS A 224 19.39 -24.96 128.69
N LYS A 225 18.11 -25.38 128.72
CA LYS A 225 17.25 -25.35 127.52
C LYS A 225 17.02 -23.93 127.01
N LEU A 226 16.87 -22.94 127.89
CA LEU A 226 16.60 -21.55 127.52
C LEU A 226 17.82 -20.92 126.84
N LEU A 227 19.03 -21.16 127.35
CA LEU A 227 20.27 -20.74 126.65
C LEU A 227 20.45 -21.45 125.29
N LEU A 228 20.13 -22.74 125.19
CA LEU A 228 20.18 -23.46 123.91
C LEU A 228 19.14 -22.93 122.90
N LEU A 229 17.91 -22.70 123.36
CA LEU A 229 16.82 -22.11 122.57
C LEU A 229 17.14 -20.66 122.16
N GLN A 230 17.80 -19.90 123.02
CA GLN A 230 18.25 -18.54 122.71
C GLN A 230 19.34 -18.56 121.62
N SER A 231 20.35 -19.43 121.74
CA SER A 231 21.38 -19.60 120.70
C SER A 231 20.78 -20.13 119.38
N GLN A 232 19.77 -21.01 119.44
CA GLN A 232 19.01 -21.42 118.25
C GLN A 232 18.18 -20.27 117.67
N MET A 233 17.61 -19.39 118.49
CA MET A 233 16.88 -18.21 118.03
C MET A 233 17.82 -17.22 117.34
N GLU A 234 19.00 -16.98 117.90
CA GLU A 234 20.05 -16.14 117.32
C GLU A 234 20.55 -16.72 115.97
N GLN A 235 20.79 -18.04 115.89
CA GLN A 235 21.13 -18.73 114.63
C GLN A 235 20.00 -18.62 113.59
N LEU A 236 18.75 -18.85 113.99
CA LEU A 236 17.60 -18.70 113.10
C LEU A 236 17.38 -17.25 112.66
N GLN A 237 17.73 -16.25 113.48
CA GLN A 237 17.69 -14.84 113.09
C GLN A 237 18.77 -14.49 112.07
N GLU A 238 20.00 -14.99 112.23
CA GLU A 238 21.08 -14.78 111.26
C GLU A 238 20.80 -15.53 109.93
N GLU A 239 20.25 -16.75 110.00
CA GLU A 239 19.81 -17.50 108.83
C GLU A 239 18.64 -16.82 108.12
N ASN A 240 17.63 -16.32 108.86
CA ASN A 240 16.57 -15.51 108.26
C ASN A 240 17.14 -14.27 107.57
N TYR A 241 17.98 -13.46 108.23
CA TYR A 241 18.59 -12.28 107.62
C TYR A 241 19.39 -12.63 106.35
N ARG A 242 20.11 -13.75 106.34
CA ARG A 242 20.81 -14.26 105.15
C ARG A 242 19.83 -14.65 104.03
N LEU A 243 18.73 -15.33 104.35
CA LEU A 243 17.68 -15.71 103.40
C LEU A 243 16.93 -14.49 102.86
N GLU A 244 16.68 -13.47 103.69
CA GLU A 244 16.05 -12.22 103.27
C GLU A 244 16.93 -11.41 102.31
N ASN A 245 18.24 -11.30 102.60
CA ASN A 245 19.18 -10.69 101.65
C ASN A 245 19.23 -11.48 100.34
N SER A 246 19.29 -12.82 100.40
CA SER A 246 19.27 -13.69 99.23
C SER A 246 17.96 -13.60 98.42
N ARG A 247 16.82 -13.41 99.09
CA ARG A 247 15.51 -13.18 98.48
C ARG A 247 15.48 -11.84 97.76
N ASP A 248 15.97 -10.78 98.39
CA ASP A 248 15.96 -9.43 97.84
C ASP A 248 16.96 -9.29 96.65
N ASP A 249 18.12 -9.94 96.73
CA ASP A 249 19.06 -10.12 95.61
C ASP A 249 18.37 -10.77 94.39
N MET A 250 17.60 -11.84 94.63
CA MET A 250 16.88 -12.55 93.57
C MET A 250 15.67 -11.76 93.05
N ARG A 251 15.00 -10.96 93.90
CA ARG A 251 13.95 -10.04 93.48
C ARG A 251 14.50 -8.98 92.53
N VAL A 252 15.62 -8.33 92.87
CA VAL A 252 16.27 -7.33 92.02
C VAL A 252 16.75 -7.94 90.70
N ARG A 253 17.25 -9.18 90.69
CA ARG A 253 17.56 -9.91 89.44
C ARG A 253 16.31 -10.18 88.59
N GLY A 254 15.19 -10.55 89.21
CA GLY A 254 13.89 -10.67 88.54
C GLY A 254 13.46 -9.35 87.89
N GLU A 255 13.43 -8.26 88.67
CA GLU A 255 13.08 -6.91 88.20
C GLU A 255 13.97 -6.41 87.04
N ILE A 256 15.22 -6.89 86.94
CA ILE A 256 16.14 -6.58 85.82
C ILE A 256 15.79 -7.44 84.60
N LEU A 257 15.65 -8.76 84.75
CA LEU A 257 15.30 -9.66 83.65
C LEU A 257 13.91 -9.35 83.06
N GLU A 258 12.95 -8.93 83.88
CA GLU A 258 11.64 -8.45 83.42
C GLU A 258 11.77 -7.21 82.53
N ARG A 259 12.66 -6.27 82.87
CA ARG A 259 12.96 -5.10 82.01
C ARG A 259 13.69 -5.49 80.73
N GLU A 260 14.68 -6.37 80.80
CA GLU A 260 15.37 -6.88 79.59
C GLU A 260 14.39 -7.60 78.65
N VAL A 261 13.45 -8.37 79.18
CA VAL A 261 12.38 -9.02 78.38
C VAL A 261 11.46 -7.98 77.73
N LEU A 262 11.03 -6.93 78.46
CA LEU A 262 10.19 -5.86 77.90
C LEU A 262 10.91 -5.03 76.83
N GLU A 263 12.19 -4.70 77.04
CA GLU A 263 13.03 -4.00 76.06
C GLU A 263 13.24 -4.86 74.79
N LEU A 264 13.46 -6.17 74.95
CA LEU A 264 13.57 -7.10 73.82
C LEU A 264 12.23 -7.31 73.10
N GLN A 265 11.10 -7.28 73.80
CA GLN A 265 9.75 -7.33 73.20
C GLN A 265 9.47 -6.10 72.35
N GLN A 266 9.62 -4.89 72.91
CA GLN A 266 9.47 -3.63 72.15
C GLN A 266 10.40 -3.60 70.93
N ARG A 267 11.64 -4.05 71.07
CA ARG A 267 12.60 -4.10 69.97
C ARG A 267 12.24 -5.12 68.88
N ASN A 268 11.48 -6.16 69.21
CA ASN A 268 10.93 -7.11 68.24
C ASN A 268 9.68 -6.54 67.54
N GLU A 269 8.83 -5.80 68.26
CA GLU A 269 7.72 -5.03 67.70
C GLU A 269 8.22 -3.96 66.70
N GLU A 270 9.25 -3.18 67.05
CA GLU A 270 9.94 -2.25 66.13
C GLU A 270 10.43 -2.95 64.85
N LEU A 271 11.11 -4.09 64.99
CA LEU A 271 11.67 -4.82 63.86
C LEU A 271 10.59 -5.48 62.98
N THR A 272 9.46 -5.89 63.56
CA THR A 272 8.34 -6.44 62.80
C THR A 272 7.54 -5.36 62.07
N SER A 273 7.37 -4.16 62.65
CA SER A 273 6.82 -2.99 61.93
C SER A 273 7.70 -2.62 60.73
N LEU A 274 9.01 -2.48 60.93
CA LEU A 274 9.95 -2.17 59.86
C LEU A 274 10.00 -3.25 58.76
N ALA A 275 9.80 -4.52 59.12
CA ALA A 275 9.69 -5.61 58.14
C ALA A 275 8.38 -5.55 57.33
N GLN A 276 7.26 -5.13 57.95
CA GLN A 276 5.99 -4.92 57.27
C GLN A 276 6.07 -3.71 56.31
N GLU A 277 6.64 -2.59 56.76
CA GLU A 277 6.90 -1.40 55.93
C GLU A 277 7.83 -1.70 54.74
N ALA A 278 8.90 -2.49 54.96
CA ALA A 278 9.79 -2.90 53.88
C ALA A 278 9.10 -3.82 52.85
N GLN A 279 8.09 -4.60 53.26
CA GLN A 279 7.30 -5.44 52.36
C GLN A 279 6.24 -4.62 51.60
N THR A 280 5.54 -3.67 52.24
CA THR A 280 4.58 -2.79 51.52
C THR A 280 5.27 -1.91 50.47
N LEU A 281 6.43 -1.32 50.80
CA LEU A 281 7.24 -0.52 49.86
C LEU A 281 7.75 -1.37 48.67
N LYS A 282 7.99 -2.66 48.88
CA LYS A 282 8.36 -3.60 47.82
C LYS A 282 7.16 -3.92 46.92
N ASP A 283 5.97 -4.13 47.48
CA ASP A 283 4.75 -4.37 46.71
C ASP A 283 4.36 -3.12 45.90
N GLU A 284 4.53 -1.91 46.44
CA GLU A 284 4.44 -0.65 45.69
C GLU A 284 5.46 -0.56 44.55
N MET A 285 6.72 -0.95 44.79
CA MET A 285 7.76 -1.00 43.75
C MET A 285 7.42 -1.95 42.60
N ASP A 286 6.81 -3.12 42.89
CA ASP A 286 6.41 -4.09 41.87
C ASP A 286 5.14 -3.67 41.11
N ILE A 287 4.18 -2.99 41.77
CA ILE A 287 3.07 -2.30 41.09
C ILE A 287 3.61 -1.22 40.14
N LEU A 288 4.57 -0.41 40.59
CA LEU A 288 5.19 0.63 39.76
C LEU A 288 5.94 0.04 38.57
N ARG A 289 6.66 -1.08 38.73
CA ARG A 289 7.31 -1.83 37.63
C ARG A 289 6.28 -2.28 36.58
N HIS A 290 5.21 -2.95 36.99
CA HIS A 290 4.15 -3.37 36.06
C HIS A 290 3.46 -2.19 35.36
N SER A 291 3.33 -1.05 36.03
CA SER A 291 2.84 0.19 35.41
C SER A 291 3.80 0.72 34.34
N SER A 292 5.11 0.68 34.58
CA SER A 292 6.17 1.09 33.65
C SER A 292 6.27 0.18 32.42
N ASP A 293 6.13 -1.13 32.62
CA ASP A 293 6.04 -2.10 31.53
C ASP A 293 4.78 -1.86 30.66
N ARG A 294 3.66 -1.46 31.29
CA ARG A 294 2.42 -1.10 30.57
C ARG A 294 2.61 0.18 29.74
N VAL A 295 3.29 1.20 30.28
CA VAL A 295 3.65 2.42 29.54
C VAL A 295 4.57 2.07 28.36
N SER A 296 5.65 1.32 28.59
CA SER A 296 6.58 0.87 27.54
C SER A 296 5.87 0.14 26.38
N ARG A 297 4.88 -0.72 26.69
CA ARG A 297 4.05 -1.39 25.67
C ARG A 297 3.15 -0.42 24.89
N LEU A 298 2.59 0.59 25.55
CA LEU A 298 1.75 1.61 24.92
C LEU A 298 2.59 2.55 24.03
N GLU A 299 3.79 2.94 24.47
CA GLU A 299 4.74 3.74 23.69
C GLU A 299 5.17 3.00 22.41
N ALA A 300 5.51 1.71 22.52
CA ALA A 300 5.80 0.87 21.36
C ALA A 300 4.61 0.80 20.38
N LEU A 301 3.38 0.66 20.89
CA LEU A 301 2.16 0.69 20.07
C LEU A 301 1.99 2.03 19.35
N VAL A 302 2.12 3.16 20.07
CA VAL A 302 2.09 4.51 19.50
C VAL A 302 3.15 4.67 18.40
N GLU A 303 4.35 4.14 18.59
CA GLU A 303 5.43 4.20 17.60
C GLU A 303 5.14 3.34 16.35
N THR A 304 4.37 2.24 16.46
CA THR A 304 3.85 1.53 15.27
C THR A 304 2.72 2.29 14.58
N TYR A 305 1.91 3.07 15.32
CA TYR A 305 0.86 3.90 14.71
C TYR A 305 1.43 5.15 14.02
N LYS A 306 2.52 5.74 14.52
CA LYS A 306 3.26 6.81 13.80
C LYS A 306 3.72 6.34 12.42
N ARG A 307 4.43 5.21 12.36
CA ARG A 307 4.88 4.61 11.08
C ARG A 307 3.71 4.32 10.13
N LYS A 308 2.61 3.75 10.63
CA LYS A 308 1.38 3.57 9.81
C LYS A 308 0.78 4.89 9.29
N LEU A 309 0.92 5.99 10.02
CA LEU A 309 0.49 7.33 9.56
C LEU A 309 1.46 7.92 8.52
N GLU A 310 2.76 7.63 8.63
CA GLU A 310 3.78 7.96 7.64
C GLU A 310 3.55 7.17 6.34
N ASP A 311 3.33 5.85 6.43
CA ASP A 311 2.95 4.97 5.31
C ASP A 311 1.69 5.49 4.58
N LEU A 312 0.67 5.90 5.34
CA LEU A 312 -0.55 6.52 4.79
C LEU A 312 -0.29 7.90 4.17
N GLY A 313 0.70 8.64 4.68
CA GLY A 313 1.18 9.90 4.09
C GLY A 313 1.89 9.68 2.76
N ASP A 314 2.72 8.63 2.68
CA ASP A 314 3.40 8.18 1.46
C ASP A 314 2.40 7.72 0.41
N LEU A 315 1.46 6.85 0.77
CA LEU A 315 0.41 6.37 -0.13
C LEU A 315 -0.46 7.53 -0.65
N ARG A 316 -0.81 8.51 0.20
CA ARG A 316 -1.52 9.73 -0.22
C ARG A 316 -0.71 10.59 -1.21
N ARG A 317 0.62 10.63 -1.08
CA ARG A 317 1.49 11.30 -2.06
C ARG A 317 1.58 10.52 -3.38
N GLN A 318 1.67 9.19 -3.33
CA GLN A 318 1.63 8.34 -4.52
C GLN A 318 0.31 8.48 -5.29
N VAL A 319 -0.83 8.52 -4.60
CA VAL A 319 -2.15 8.74 -5.23
C VAL A 319 -2.19 10.07 -5.98
N ARG A 320 -1.76 11.19 -5.36
CA ARG A 320 -1.70 12.50 -6.04
C ARG A 320 -0.80 12.49 -7.28
N LEU A 321 0.37 11.87 -7.19
CA LEU A 321 1.27 11.74 -8.34
C LEU A 321 0.67 10.90 -9.48
N LEU A 322 -0.20 9.93 -9.17
CA LEU A 322 -0.95 9.16 -10.17
C LEU A 322 -2.13 9.98 -10.75
N GLU A 323 -2.83 10.78 -9.93
CA GLU A 323 -3.87 11.71 -10.37
C GLU A 323 -3.31 12.81 -11.28
N GLU A 324 -2.18 13.41 -10.93
CA GLU A 324 -1.44 14.39 -11.74
C GLU A 324 -1.00 13.78 -13.08
N ARG A 325 -0.40 12.58 -13.07
CA ARG A 325 -0.06 11.86 -14.32
C ARG A 325 -1.29 11.55 -15.17
N ASN A 326 -2.42 11.18 -14.55
CA ASN A 326 -3.67 10.91 -15.25
C ASN A 326 -4.23 12.17 -15.92
N THR A 327 -4.23 13.32 -15.24
CA THR A 327 -4.67 14.58 -15.87
C THR A 327 -3.76 15.02 -17.02
N VAL A 328 -2.44 14.81 -16.93
CA VAL A 328 -1.50 15.03 -18.05
C VAL A 328 -1.77 14.09 -19.23
N TYR A 329 -2.03 12.80 -18.99
CA TYR A 329 -2.42 11.87 -20.07
C TYR A 329 -3.77 12.25 -20.71
N MET A 330 -4.74 12.71 -19.92
CA MET A 330 -6.03 13.21 -20.42
C MET A 330 -5.84 14.46 -21.29
N GLN A 331 -5.07 15.44 -20.83
CA GLN A 331 -4.72 16.64 -21.61
C GLN A 331 -4.05 16.26 -22.94
N ARG A 332 -3.03 15.38 -22.90
CA ARG A 332 -2.34 14.94 -24.13
C ARG A 332 -3.25 14.16 -25.07
N THR A 333 -4.24 13.44 -24.56
CA THR A 333 -5.27 12.78 -25.37
C THR A 333 -6.15 13.81 -26.08
N CYS A 334 -6.62 14.86 -25.38
CA CYS A 334 -7.39 15.94 -25.97
C CYS A 334 -6.60 16.71 -27.05
N GLU A 335 -5.31 17.00 -26.82
CA GLU A 335 -4.42 17.60 -27.83
C GLU A 335 -4.35 16.76 -29.11
N LEU A 336 -4.10 15.45 -28.98
CA LEU A 336 -4.02 14.51 -30.10
C LEU A 336 -5.36 14.36 -30.84
N GLU A 337 -6.49 14.40 -30.14
CA GLU A 337 -7.80 14.47 -30.78
C GLU A 337 -8.01 15.76 -31.56
N GLU A 338 -7.53 16.91 -31.07
CA GLU A 338 -7.61 18.17 -31.82
C GLU A 338 -6.67 18.19 -33.02
N GLU A 339 -5.44 17.67 -32.90
CA GLU A 339 -4.53 17.43 -34.03
C GLU A 339 -5.21 16.53 -35.09
N LEU A 340 -5.89 15.47 -34.67
CA LEU A 340 -6.67 14.59 -35.55
C LEU A 340 -7.86 15.32 -36.20
N ARG A 341 -8.60 16.18 -35.47
CA ARG A 341 -9.68 17.03 -36.02
C ARG A 341 -9.13 17.98 -37.10
N ARG A 342 -7.99 18.65 -36.82
CA ARG A 342 -7.29 19.53 -37.78
C ARG A 342 -6.84 18.76 -39.03
N ALA A 343 -6.20 17.61 -38.86
CA ALA A 343 -5.75 16.75 -39.96
C ALA A 343 -6.91 16.23 -40.82
N ASN A 344 -8.04 15.84 -40.20
CA ASN A 344 -9.25 15.43 -40.91
C ASN A 344 -9.85 16.58 -41.74
N ALA A 345 -9.85 17.82 -41.24
CA ALA A 345 -10.30 18.99 -41.97
C ALA A 345 -9.40 19.29 -43.20
N VAL A 346 -8.09 19.25 -43.02
CA VAL A 346 -7.12 19.41 -44.14
C VAL A 346 -7.26 18.28 -45.16
N ARG A 347 -7.50 17.03 -44.75
CA ARG A 347 -7.78 15.92 -45.68
C ARG A 347 -9.06 16.18 -46.49
N SER A 348 -10.13 16.68 -45.85
CA SER A 348 -11.37 17.03 -46.55
C SER A 348 -11.16 18.12 -47.63
N GLN A 349 -10.36 19.15 -47.32
CA GLN A 349 -9.95 20.17 -48.29
C GLN A 349 -9.10 19.58 -49.42
N LEU A 350 -8.10 18.76 -49.10
CA LEU A 350 -7.27 18.08 -50.10
C LEU A 350 -8.12 17.21 -51.04
N ASP A 351 -9.12 16.50 -50.51
CA ASP A 351 -10.01 15.67 -51.31
C ASP A 351 -11.02 16.49 -52.14
N SER A 352 -11.36 17.72 -51.75
CA SER A 352 -12.13 18.63 -52.61
C SER A 352 -11.25 19.19 -53.76
N TYR A 353 -10.00 19.57 -53.48
CA TYR A 353 -9.04 19.98 -54.52
C TYR A 353 -8.70 18.85 -55.50
N LYS A 354 -8.57 17.59 -55.04
CA LYS A 354 -8.42 16.41 -55.92
C LYS A 354 -9.60 16.26 -56.89
N ARG A 355 -10.84 16.44 -56.42
CA ARG A 355 -12.03 16.39 -57.28
C ARG A 355 -12.01 17.52 -58.31
N GLN A 356 -11.73 18.75 -57.90
CA GLN A 356 -11.58 19.90 -58.80
C GLN A 356 -10.49 19.67 -59.86
N ALA A 357 -9.33 19.13 -59.48
CA ALA A 357 -8.26 18.79 -60.41
C ALA A 357 -8.69 17.71 -61.42
N HIS A 358 -9.43 16.68 -60.98
CA HIS A 358 -9.96 15.65 -61.87
C HIS A 358 -11.06 16.17 -62.82
N GLU A 359 -11.94 17.05 -62.34
CA GLU A 359 -12.91 17.76 -63.16
C GLU A 359 -12.26 18.67 -64.20
N LEU A 360 -11.20 19.39 -63.84
CA LEU A 360 -10.45 20.23 -64.78
C LEU A 360 -9.68 19.39 -65.80
N HIS A 361 -9.11 18.26 -65.38
CA HIS A 361 -8.43 17.32 -66.28
C HIS A 361 -9.40 16.67 -67.28
N THR A 362 -10.58 16.23 -66.83
CA THR A 362 -11.62 15.67 -67.73
C THR A 362 -12.19 16.72 -68.68
N LYS A 363 -12.43 17.96 -68.22
CA LYS A 363 -12.79 19.10 -69.09
C LYS A 363 -11.69 19.37 -70.13
N HIS A 364 -10.42 19.42 -69.71
CA HIS A 364 -9.29 19.65 -70.63
C HIS A 364 -9.14 18.53 -71.67
N SER A 365 -9.28 17.27 -71.27
CA SER A 365 -9.27 16.12 -72.19
C SER A 365 -10.44 16.18 -73.19
N ALA A 366 -11.63 16.59 -72.76
CA ALA A 366 -12.77 16.77 -73.66
C ALA A 366 -12.57 17.92 -74.66
N GLU A 367 -11.96 19.05 -74.25
CA GLU A 367 -11.59 20.11 -75.19
C GLU A 367 -10.45 19.71 -76.13
N ALA A 368 -9.48 18.90 -75.67
CA ALA A 368 -8.43 18.34 -76.52
C ALA A 368 -9.02 17.44 -77.62
N MET A 369 -9.92 16.50 -77.28
CA MET A 369 -10.61 15.66 -78.26
C MET A 369 -11.47 16.47 -79.26
N LYS A 370 -12.09 17.57 -78.81
CA LYS A 370 -12.79 18.50 -79.72
C LYS A 370 -11.80 19.21 -80.66
N ALA A 371 -10.65 19.66 -80.15
CA ALA A 371 -9.62 20.30 -80.96
C ALA A 371 -9.03 19.33 -82.00
N GLU A 372 -8.75 18.08 -81.63
CA GLU A 372 -8.34 17.02 -82.55
C GLU A 372 -9.39 16.76 -83.64
N LYS A 373 -10.67 16.68 -83.26
CA LYS A 373 -11.78 16.56 -84.22
C LYS A 373 -11.83 17.73 -85.20
N TRP A 374 -11.77 18.97 -84.72
CA TRP A 374 -11.76 20.15 -85.59
C TRP A 374 -10.50 20.23 -86.48
N GLN A 375 -9.34 19.78 -86.00
CA GLN A 375 -8.14 19.66 -86.83
C GLN A 375 -8.30 18.61 -87.93
N PHE A 376 -8.96 17.48 -87.66
CA PHE A 376 -9.27 16.46 -88.67
C PHE A 376 -10.27 16.99 -89.71
N GLU A 377 -11.35 17.64 -89.28
CA GLU A 377 -12.34 18.25 -90.18
C GLU A 377 -11.72 19.38 -91.02
N TYR A 378 -10.86 20.21 -90.44
CA TYR A 378 -10.09 21.23 -91.17
C TYR A 378 -9.18 20.61 -92.24
N LYS A 379 -8.40 19.57 -91.90
CA LYS A 379 -7.52 18.86 -92.86
C LYS A 379 -8.34 18.29 -94.01
N ASN A 380 -9.41 17.54 -93.72
CA ASN A 380 -10.31 16.97 -94.71
C ASN A 380 -10.95 18.04 -95.63
N LEU A 381 -11.24 19.24 -95.11
CA LEU A 381 -11.76 20.35 -95.91
C LEU A 381 -10.67 21.03 -96.75
N HIS A 382 -9.45 21.15 -96.22
CA HIS A 382 -8.27 21.66 -96.92
C HIS A 382 -7.83 20.71 -98.05
N ASP A 383 -7.81 19.40 -97.82
CA ASP A 383 -7.50 18.38 -98.83
C ASP A 383 -8.47 18.45 -100.03
N LYS A 384 -9.77 18.72 -99.75
CA LYS A 384 -10.80 18.96 -100.78
C LYS A 384 -10.59 20.27 -101.52
N TYR A 385 -10.26 21.35 -100.81
CA TYR A 385 -9.93 22.64 -101.42
C TYR A 385 -8.71 22.53 -102.34
N ASP A 386 -7.67 21.83 -101.91
CA ASP A 386 -6.46 21.54 -102.67
C ASP A 386 -6.74 20.65 -103.89
N ALA A 387 -7.66 19.69 -103.79
CA ALA A 387 -8.12 18.89 -104.93
C ALA A 387 -8.85 19.76 -105.95
N LEU A 388 -9.75 20.64 -105.50
CA LEU A 388 -10.47 21.60 -106.37
C LEU A 388 -9.55 22.65 -106.98
N LEU A 389 -8.48 23.08 -106.29
CA LEU A 389 -7.43 23.92 -106.88
C LEU A 389 -6.70 23.17 -108.01
N LYS A 390 -6.28 21.93 -107.79
CA LYS A 390 -5.61 21.11 -108.81
C LYS A 390 -6.51 20.80 -110.01
N GLU A 391 -7.82 20.63 -109.78
CA GLU A 391 -8.82 20.50 -110.84
C GLU A 391 -9.01 21.80 -111.62
N LYS A 392 -9.13 22.94 -110.93
CA LYS A 392 -9.16 24.28 -111.53
C LYS A 392 -7.89 24.56 -112.36
N GLU A 393 -6.72 24.16 -111.87
CA GLU A 393 -5.44 24.30 -112.58
C GLU A 393 -5.40 23.43 -113.86
N ARG A 394 -5.87 22.18 -113.79
CA ARG A 394 -6.04 21.32 -114.98
C ARG A 394 -6.98 21.95 -115.99
N LEU A 395 -8.18 22.35 -115.59
CA LEU A 395 -9.15 23.03 -116.45
C LEU A 395 -8.59 24.36 -117.02
N ILE A 396 -7.74 25.05 -116.27
CA ILE A 396 -6.99 26.23 -116.74
C ILE A 396 -6.03 25.86 -117.87
N THR A 397 -5.26 24.78 -117.72
CA THR A 397 -4.32 24.28 -118.75
C THR A 397 -5.03 23.68 -119.96
N GLU A 398 -6.10 22.89 -119.76
CA GLU A 398 -6.93 22.35 -120.84
C GLU A 398 -7.59 23.48 -121.65
N ARG A 399 -8.05 24.54 -120.99
CA ARG A 399 -8.57 25.74 -121.65
C ARG A 399 -7.49 26.52 -122.40
N ASP A 400 -6.23 26.51 -121.94
CA ASP A 400 -5.14 27.15 -122.68
C ASP A 400 -4.67 26.30 -123.87
N THR A 401 -4.51 24.98 -123.74
CA THR A 401 -4.20 24.12 -124.90
C THR A 401 -5.36 24.07 -125.92
N LEU A 402 -6.61 24.20 -125.48
CA LEU A 402 -7.77 24.39 -126.37
C LEU A 402 -7.84 25.79 -127.00
N ARG A 403 -7.15 26.80 -126.45
CA ARG A 403 -6.96 28.10 -127.11
C ARG A 403 -5.82 28.04 -128.10
N GLU A 404 -4.67 27.52 -127.69
CA GLU A 404 -3.50 27.29 -128.53
C GLU A 404 -3.91 26.50 -129.78
N THR A 405 -4.56 25.34 -129.63
CA THR A 405 -5.06 24.57 -130.78
C THR A 405 -6.16 25.27 -131.59
N ASN A 406 -6.95 26.19 -131.01
CA ASN A 406 -7.91 26.99 -131.79
C ASN A 406 -7.21 28.08 -132.60
N ASP A 407 -6.19 28.72 -132.02
CA ASP A 407 -5.37 29.73 -132.69
C ASP A 407 -4.40 29.11 -133.70
N GLU A 408 -3.88 27.90 -133.46
CA GLU A 408 -3.23 27.04 -134.46
C GLU A 408 -4.19 26.69 -135.60
N LEU A 409 -5.43 26.26 -135.31
CA LEU A 409 -6.42 25.98 -136.35
C LEU A 409 -6.82 27.24 -137.13
N ARG A 410 -6.85 28.42 -136.51
CA ARG A 410 -7.05 29.71 -137.20
C ARG A 410 -5.84 30.08 -138.05
N CYS A 411 -4.63 29.91 -137.53
CA CYS A 411 -3.38 30.08 -138.27
C CYS A 411 -3.34 29.12 -139.46
N ALA A 412 -3.69 27.85 -139.29
CA ALA A 412 -3.79 26.85 -140.34
C ALA A 412 -4.91 27.17 -141.34
N GLN A 413 -6.05 27.75 -140.93
CA GLN A 413 -7.09 28.24 -141.86
C GLN A 413 -6.63 29.47 -142.64
N VAL A 414 -5.93 30.43 -142.01
CA VAL A 414 -5.30 31.57 -142.70
C VAL A 414 -4.20 31.07 -143.63
N GLN A 415 -3.38 30.11 -143.20
CA GLN A 415 -2.33 29.48 -143.98
C GLN A 415 -2.90 28.61 -145.10
N GLN A 416 -4.07 27.98 -144.96
CA GLN A 416 -4.78 27.30 -146.05
C GLN A 416 -5.39 28.30 -147.04
N ARG A 417 -5.85 29.45 -146.56
CA ARG A 417 -6.30 30.59 -147.38
C ARG A 417 -5.14 31.25 -148.13
N CYS A 418 -3.94 31.23 -147.55
CA CYS A 418 -2.68 31.68 -148.17
C CYS A 418 -1.96 30.58 -148.98
N LEU A 419 -2.17 29.29 -148.72
CA LEU A 419 -1.67 28.19 -149.57
C LEU A 419 -2.55 28.00 -150.80
N SER A 420 -3.82 28.45 -150.72
CA SER A 420 -4.65 28.82 -151.88
C SER A 420 -4.16 30.09 -152.60
N GLY A 421 -3.04 30.69 -152.16
CA GLY A 421 -2.53 32.00 -152.59
C GLY A 421 -1.00 32.15 -152.40
N ALA A 422 -0.25 31.07 -152.64
CA ALA A 422 1.21 30.87 -152.50
C ALA A 422 1.80 30.50 -151.11
N GLY A 423 2.36 29.28 -151.06
CA GLY A 423 3.82 29.13 -150.87
C GLY A 423 4.41 28.83 -149.48
N LEU A 424 4.67 27.54 -149.23
CA LEU A 424 5.85 26.97 -148.54
C LEU A 424 6.57 27.77 -147.42
N CYS A 425 6.53 27.24 -146.20
CA CYS A 425 7.66 26.49 -145.61
C CYS A 425 7.24 25.79 -144.31
N ASP A 426 8.08 24.88 -143.81
CA ASP A 426 7.78 23.92 -142.74
C ASP A 426 8.95 23.84 -141.72
N ASP A 427 8.76 23.03 -140.69
CA ASP A 427 9.72 22.55 -139.67
C ASP A 427 9.89 23.37 -138.38
N ALA A 428 10.29 22.69 -137.31
CA ALA A 428 10.21 23.10 -135.91
C ALA A 428 11.50 22.81 -135.12
N GLY A 429 11.65 23.37 -133.92
CA GLY A 429 12.66 22.86 -132.97
C GLY A 429 13.14 23.78 -131.86
N THR A 430 12.75 23.45 -130.63
CA THR A 430 13.67 23.25 -129.49
C THR A 430 14.71 24.35 -129.17
N GLU A 431 14.28 25.37 -128.42
CA GLU A 431 15.12 26.02 -127.41
C GLU A 431 14.35 26.03 -126.07
N GLY A 432 14.97 25.89 -124.89
CA GLY A 432 16.39 26.00 -124.56
C GLY A 432 16.51 27.03 -123.44
N ASN A 433 16.63 26.60 -122.19
CA ASN A 433 16.21 27.42 -121.03
C ASN A 433 17.22 28.56 -120.71
N LEU A 434 17.09 29.67 -121.45
CA LEU A 434 17.99 30.84 -121.49
C LEU A 434 17.91 31.74 -120.24
N ALA A 435 17.83 31.14 -119.05
CA ALA A 435 17.62 31.82 -117.77
C ALA A 435 18.86 31.82 -116.84
N ALA A 436 19.94 31.12 -117.21
CA ALA A 436 21.13 30.96 -116.35
C ALA A 436 22.18 32.09 -116.47
N GLU A 437 22.18 32.82 -117.59
CA GLU A 437 23.32 33.65 -117.98
C GLU A 437 23.12 35.16 -117.73
N ILE A 438 21.86 35.63 -117.64
CA ILE A 438 21.52 37.06 -117.41
C ILE A 438 21.28 37.35 -115.91
N MET A 439 22.26 37.01 -115.07
CA MET A 439 22.32 37.45 -113.67
C MET A 439 23.66 38.14 -113.44
N PRO A 440 23.69 39.45 -113.09
CA PRO A 440 24.94 40.21 -112.92
C PRO A 440 25.88 39.57 -111.90
N THR A 441 27.18 39.70 -112.13
CA THR A 441 28.25 39.12 -111.28
C THR A 441 28.13 39.56 -109.82
N GLU A 442 27.80 40.81 -109.58
CA GLU A 442 27.55 41.40 -108.26
C GLU A 442 26.46 40.65 -107.45
N PHE A 443 25.40 40.18 -108.11
CA PHE A 443 24.36 39.35 -107.49
C PHE A 443 24.81 37.92 -107.25
N LYS A 444 25.65 37.35 -108.14
CA LYS A 444 26.26 36.02 -107.93
C LYS A 444 27.23 36.03 -106.74
N GLU A 445 28.05 37.07 -106.61
CA GLU A 445 28.98 37.26 -105.48
C GLU A 445 28.27 37.52 -104.15
N THR A 446 27.22 38.35 -104.12
CA THR A 446 26.44 38.58 -102.90
C THR A 446 25.68 37.33 -102.46
N VAL A 447 25.12 36.53 -103.37
CA VAL A 447 24.52 35.24 -103.04
C VAL A 447 25.54 34.26 -102.46
N VAL A 448 26.73 34.13 -103.06
CA VAL A 448 27.81 33.26 -102.53
C VAL A 448 28.29 33.72 -101.15
N ARG A 449 28.39 35.04 -100.93
CA ARG A 449 28.72 35.63 -99.62
C ARG A 449 27.65 35.33 -98.57
N LEU A 450 26.37 35.54 -98.89
CA LEU A 450 25.25 35.24 -97.98
C LEU A 450 25.10 33.74 -97.71
N GLN A 451 25.50 32.88 -98.66
CA GLN A 451 25.56 31.42 -98.47
C GLN A 451 26.72 31.00 -97.55
N SER A 452 27.91 31.59 -97.68
CA SER A 452 29.04 31.30 -96.77
C SER A 452 28.81 31.87 -95.38
N GLU A 453 28.16 33.03 -95.27
CA GLU A 453 27.69 33.62 -94.02
C GLU A 453 26.60 32.76 -93.36
N ASN A 454 25.57 32.32 -94.08
CA ASN A 454 24.59 31.36 -93.56
C ASN A 454 25.24 30.04 -93.08
N LYS A 455 26.25 29.54 -93.80
CA LYS A 455 26.99 28.35 -93.40
C LYS A 455 27.80 28.59 -92.12
N MET A 456 28.39 29.77 -91.95
CA MET A 456 29.07 30.17 -90.72
C MET A 456 28.09 30.31 -89.54
N LEU A 457 26.97 30.99 -89.75
CA LEU A 457 25.93 31.20 -88.73
C LEU A 457 25.34 29.87 -88.24
N ARG A 458 25.07 28.91 -89.13
CA ARG A 458 24.63 27.55 -88.73
C ARG A 458 25.67 26.81 -87.89
N VAL A 459 26.96 26.91 -88.23
CA VAL A 459 28.03 26.31 -87.42
C VAL A 459 28.14 27.00 -86.05
N GLN A 460 27.98 28.33 -85.99
CA GLN A 460 27.92 29.05 -84.72
C GLN A 460 26.71 28.61 -83.88
N GLU A 461 25.52 28.56 -84.45
CA GLU A 461 24.27 28.07 -83.83
C GLU A 461 24.45 26.67 -83.25
N GLU A 462 25.08 25.76 -83.99
CA GLU A 462 25.41 24.40 -83.55
C GLU A 462 26.35 24.40 -82.34
N THR A 463 27.42 25.21 -82.36
CA THR A 463 28.33 25.34 -81.20
C THR A 463 27.68 26.03 -79.99
N TYR A 464 26.69 26.90 -80.20
CA TYR A 464 25.89 27.47 -79.11
C TYR A 464 24.92 26.44 -78.52
N ARG A 465 24.30 25.58 -79.34
CA ARG A 465 23.52 24.42 -78.86
C ARG A 465 24.38 23.48 -78.01
N GLN A 466 25.58 23.13 -78.48
CA GLN A 466 26.51 22.26 -77.76
C GLN A 466 26.88 22.84 -76.39
N LYS A 467 27.31 24.11 -76.34
CA LYS A 467 27.61 24.80 -75.07
C LYS A 467 26.41 24.90 -74.13
N LEU A 468 25.21 25.09 -74.67
CA LEU A 468 23.99 25.15 -73.86
C LEU A 468 23.65 23.78 -73.26
N ALA A 469 23.87 22.68 -74.00
CA ALA A 469 23.74 21.32 -73.49
C ALA A 469 24.82 20.98 -72.44
N GLU A 470 26.08 21.41 -72.64
CA GLU A 470 27.15 21.26 -71.65
C GLU A 470 26.82 21.99 -70.33
N VAL A 471 26.34 23.23 -70.40
CA VAL A 471 25.93 24.01 -69.22
C VAL A 471 24.70 23.39 -68.54
N GLN A 472 23.76 22.83 -69.30
CA GLN A 472 22.63 22.08 -68.74
C GLN A 472 23.09 20.82 -68.00
N ALA A 473 24.01 20.03 -68.57
CA ALA A 473 24.58 18.85 -67.91
C ALA A 473 25.34 19.21 -66.62
N GLN A 474 26.14 20.28 -66.64
CA GLN A 474 26.82 20.79 -65.43
C GLN A 474 25.83 21.28 -64.37
N LEU A 475 24.72 21.92 -64.77
CA LEU A 475 23.67 22.35 -63.85
C LEU A 475 22.96 21.15 -63.22
N GLU A 476 22.65 20.11 -63.98
CA GLU A 476 22.07 18.86 -63.44
C GLU A 476 23.05 18.15 -62.48
N GLU A 477 24.34 18.09 -62.80
CA GLU A 477 25.35 17.48 -61.93
C GLU A 477 25.53 18.27 -60.62
N ALA A 478 25.56 19.60 -60.70
CA ALA A 478 25.55 20.47 -59.52
C ALA A 478 24.28 20.29 -58.66
N GLN A 479 23.10 20.10 -59.28
CA GLN A 479 21.86 19.78 -58.57
C GLN A 479 21.90 18.39 -57.93
N ARG A 480 22.40 17.36 -58.61
CA ARG A 480 22.59 16.01 -58.05
C ARG A 480 23.52 16.04 -56.84
N SER A 481 24.66 16.74 -56.96
CA SER A 481 25.64 16.94 -55.88
C SER A 481 25.02 17.68 -54.69
N LYS A 482 24.30 18.78 -54.94
CA LYS A 482 23.55 19.51 -53.91
C LYS A 482 22.56 18.59 -53.16
N ASN A 483 21.74 17.83 -53.88
CA ASN A 483 20.74 16.96 -53.29
C ASN A 483 21.38 15.84 -52.43
N ALA A 484 22.53 15.32 -52.85
CA ALA A 484 23.33 14.38 -52.05
C ALA A 484 23.84 15.02 -50.75
N LEU A 485 24.37 16.24 -50.80
CA LEU A 485 24.82 16.99 -49.62
C LEU A 485 23.67 17.40 -48.68
N GLU A 486 22.49 17.71 -49.20
CA GLU A 486 21.29 18.00 -48.39
C GLU A 486 20.77 16.74 -47.67
N THR A 487 20.73 15.60 -48.36
CA THR A 487 20.35 14.31 -47.74
C THR A 487 21.37 13.82 -46.72
N GLN A 488 22.67 14.00 -46.94
CA GLN A 488 23.70 13.73 -45.95
C GLN A 488 23.62 14.68 -44.74
N ASN A 489 23.38 15.98 -44.95
CA ASN A 489 23.16 16.92 -43.84
C ASN A 489 21.97 16.53 -42.97
N ARG A 490 20.86 16.10 -43.58
CA ARG A 490 19.69 15.62 -42.85
C ARG A 490 20.02 14.39 -41.99
N LEU A 491 20.78 13.44 -42.52
CA LEU A 491 21.22 12.25 -41.77
C LEU A 491 22.14 12.63 -40.59
N ASN A 492 23.11 13.52 -40.83
CA ASN A 492 24.00 14.03 -39.77
C ASN A 492 23.20 14.76 -38.67
N GLN A 493 22.17 15.54 -39.04
CA GLN A 493 21.28 16.20 -38.07
C GLN A 493 20.47 15.19 -37.23
N GLN A 494 20.03 14.09 -37.84
CA GLN A 494 19.35 13.00 -37.11
C GLN A 494 20.30 12.33 -36.11
N GLN A 495 21.53 11.98 -36.53
CA GLN A 495 22.55 11.42 -35.65
C GLN A 495 22.93 12.37 -34.50
N ILE A 496 23.02 13.67 -34.76
CA ILE A 496 23.26 14.69 -33.71
C ILE A 496 22.10 14.77 -32.71
N ALA A 497 20.85 14.59 -33.15
CA ALA A 497 19.69 14.54 -32.26
C ALA A 497 19.66 13.24 -31.41
N GLU A 498 19.95 12.09 -32.02
CA GLU A 498 20.05 10.80 -31.32
C GLU A 498 21.15 10.82 -30.24
N LEU A 499 22.35 11.31 -30.58
CA LEU A 499 23.47 11.47 -29.64
C LEU A 499 23.15 12.45 -28.51
N ARG A 500 22.36 13.51 -28.77
CA ARG A 500 21.88 14.42 -27.72
C ARG A 500 20.91 13.71 -26.76
N SER A 501 19.94 12.95 -27.26
CA SER A 501 19.03 12.16 -26.40
C SER A 501 19.82 11.20 -25.50
N GLN A 502 20.80 10.48 -26.06
CA GLN A 502 21.67 9.58 -25.30
C GLN A 502 22.48 10.30 -24.22
N VAL A 503 23.01 11.50 -24.50
CA VAL A 503 23.71 12.33 -23.50
C VAL A 503 22.75 12.82 -22.41
N GLU A 504 21.53 13.26 -22.77
CA GLU A 504 20.51 13.69 -21.80
C GLU A 504 19.98 12.53 -20.94
N GLU A 505 19.91 11.32 -21.48
CA GLU A 505 19.54 10.09 -20.76
C GLU A 505 20.66 9.66 -19.80
N LEU A 506 21.92 9.69 -20.24
CA LEU A 506 23.08 9.41 -19.39
C LEU A 506 23.25 10.47 -18.28
N GLN A 507 22.96 11.74 -18.57
CA GLN A 507 22.93 12.80 -17.55
C GLN A 507 21.83 12.57 -16.53
N ARG A 508 20.61 12.19 -16.96
CA ARG A 508 19.51 11.81 -16.05
C ARG A 508 19.87 10.61 -15.19
N ALA A 509 20.39 9.54 -15.77
CA ALA A 509 20.82 8.34 -15.03
C ALA A 509 21.94 8.65 -14.01
N LEU A 510 22.90 9.51 -14.36
CA LEU A 510 23.96 9.95 -13.44
C LEU A 510 23.39 10.82 -12.30
N GLN A 511 22.41 11.68 -12.58
CA GLN A 511 21.75 12.52 -11.59
C GLN A 511 20.85 11.69 -10.65
N GLU A 512 20.18 10.65 -11.17
CA GLU A 512 19.45 9.67 -10.37
C GLU A 512 20.38 8.87 -9.44
N GLN A 513 21.55 8.42 -9.94
CA GLN A 513 22.58 7.79 -9.10
C GLN A 513 23.16 8.75 -8.05
N GLY A 514 23.37 10.02 -8.39
CA GLY A 514 23.79 11.06 -7.44
C GLY A 514 22.77 11.25 -6.31
N ASN A 515 21.49 11.28 -6.63
CA ASN A 515 20.39 11.39 -5.65
C ASN A 515 20.25 10.12 -4.78
N LEU A 516 20.53 8.94 -5.33
CA LEU A 516 20.57 7.67 -4.57
C LEU A 516 21.72 7.60 -3.56
N LEU A 517 22.78 8.40 -3.74
CA LEU A 517 23.90 8.51 -2.81
C LEU A 517 23.73 9.65 -1.77
N SER A 518 22.61 10.39 -1.78
CA SER A 518 22.46 11.63 -0.99
C SER A 518 21.33 11.58 0.07
N PHE A 519 21.39 10.65 1.02
CA PHE A 519 20.62 10.69 2.28
C PHE A 519 21.51 10.25 3.47
N PRO A 520 21.17 10.60 4.73
CA PRO A 520 22.08 11.50 5.46
C PRO A 520 22.98 10.82 6.50
N SER A 521 24.29 11.03 6.38
CA SER A 521 25.23 10.92 7.50
C SER A 521 25.58 12.33 8.01
N SER A 522 25.00 12.71 9.15
CA SER A 522 25.20 14.05 9.72
C SER A 522 26.46 14.13 10.59
N ARG A 523 27.21 15.23 10.45
CA ARG A 523 28.30 15.71 11.33
C ARG A 523 29.56 14.84 11.36
N PHE A 524 30.69 15.39 10.89
CA PHE A 524 31.89 15.62 11.72
C PHE A 524 32.95 16.46 10.96
N PHE A 525 33.82 17.15 11.71
CA PHE A 525 35.02 17.89 11.30
C PHE A 525 34.93 19.12 10.36
N ASN A 526 34.86 20.28 11.02
CA ASN A 526 35.67 21.53 10.87
C ASN A 526 35.91 22.22 9.50
N PRO A 527 35.86 23.57 9.48
CA PRO A 527 36.40 24.41 8.39
C PRO A 527 37.87 24.82 8.62
N LEU A 528 38.63 25.05 7.55
CA LEU A 528 39.57 26.18 7.35
C LEU A 528 40.50 25.97 6.12
N LEU A 529 40.73 27.06 5.36
CA LEU A 529 41.78 27.26 4.34
C LEU A 529 41.70 26.36 3.07
N SER A 530 42.06 26.81 1.85
CA SER A 530 42.79 28.02 1.43
C SER A 530 42.21 28.71 0.17
N LEU A 531 42.40 30.03 0.10
CA LEU A 531 42.26 30.93 -1.06
C LEU A 531 43.54 30.90 -1.94
N PRO A 532 43.64 31.59 -3.12
CA PRO A 532 42.62 32.31 -3.92
C PRO A 532 42.51 31.62 -5.33
N SER A 533 42.47 32.19 -6.55
CA SER A 533 42.43 33.55 -7.15
C SER A 533 42.04 33.48 -8.64
N SER A 534 41.30 34.48 -9.14
CA SER A 534 41.11 34.85 -10.57
C SER A 534 40.38 33.83 -11.49
N LEU A 535 39.58 34.23 -12.48
CA LEU A 535 39.34 35.56 -13.05
C LEU A 535 37.87 35.69 -13.53
N THR A 536 37.13 36.70 -13.06
CA THR A 536 35.76 36.99 -13.53
C THR A 536 35.73 38.37 -14.18
N VAL A 537 35.86 38.44 -15.51
CA VAL A 537 35.72 39.69 -16.28
C VAL A 537 34.88 39.47 -17.54
N VAL A 538 33.65 39.98 -17.47
CA VAL A 538 32.94 40.79 -18.49
C VAL A 538 33.35 40.60 -19.96
N LEU A 539 32.39 40.20 -20.80
CA LEU A 539 32.05 40.98 -22.00
C LEU A 539 30.61 40.72 -22.47
N HIS A 540 29.76 41.75 -22.39
CA HIS A 540 28.35 41.73 -22.79
C HIS A 540 28.09 42.89 -23.76
N THR A 541 28.55 42.74 -25.01
CA THR A 541 28.28 43.69 -26.10
C THR A 541 28.38 42.99 -27.46
N LEU A 542 27.26 42.87 -28.17
CA LEU A 542 27.06 43.41 -29.52
C LEU A 542 25.71 42.96 -30.07
N GLY A 543 24.84 43.93 -30.36
CA GLY A 543 23.68 43.72 -31.21
C GLY A 543 23.43 44.98 -32.02
N CYS A 544 23.44 44.87 -33.35
CA CYS A 544 22.60 45.64 -34.28
C CYS A 544 22.90 45.29 -35.76
N GLN A 545 21.84 44.92 -36.50
CA GLN A 545 21.48 45.37 -37.86
C GLN A 545 22.39 45.05 -39.08
N GLY A 546 21.74 44.85 -40.24
CA GLY A 546 22.35 44.68 -41.58
C GLY A 546 22.23 43.23 -42.11
N LEU A 547 21.18 42.83 -42.85
CA LEU A 547 20.74 43.17 -44.23
C LEU A 547 21.63 42.64 -45.38
N LEU A 548 21.00 41.76 -46.19
CA LEU A 548 21.15 41.52 -47.65
C LEU A 548 22.31 40.67 -48.22
N CYS A 549 21.95 39.98 -49.31
CA CYS A 549 22.73 39.19 -50.30
C CYS A 549 23.48 37.93 -49.77
N TRP A 550 23.37 36.73 -50.37
CA TRP A 550 23.47 36.29 -51.79
C TRP A 550 24.87 36.48 -52.42
N TYR A 551 25.82 35.57 -52.15
CA TYR A 551 26.36 34.58 -53.12
C TYR A 551 27.53 33.73 -52.54
N PRO A 552 27.70 32.45 -52.94
CA PRO A 552 28.92 31.66 -52.77
C PRO A 552 29.75 31.59 -54.07
N PRO A 553 30.82 30.78 -54.17
CA PRO A 553 32.03 30.74 -53.34
C PRO A 553 33.31 30.96 -54.19
N THR A 554 34.50 30.96 -53.58
CA THR A 554 35.78 30.83 -54.33
C THR A 554 36.58 29.61 -53.87
N LEU A 555 37.08 28.85 -54.85
CA LEU A 555 37.88 27.65 -54.66
C LEU A 555 39.35 27.93 -54.29
N LYS A 556 39.99 26.86 -53.81
CA LYS A 556 41.41 26.45 -53.93
C LYS A 556 42.36 26.64 -52.74
N ASP A 557 43.19 25.58 -52.64
CA ASP A 557 44.43 25.38 -51.90
C ASP A 557 44.31 25.46 -50.36
N VAL A 558 45.00 24.62 -49.57
CA VAL A 558 46.27 23.91 -49.82
C VAL A 558 46.17 22.40 -49.59
N ILE A 559 46.79 21.63 -50.49
CA ILE A 559 47.19 20.23 -50.28
C ILE A 559 48.60 20.23 -49.65
N LEU A 560 48.86 19.46 -48.58
CA LEU A 560 50.08 18.62 -48.42
C LEU A 560 50.21 17.96 -47.03
N CYS A 561 50.86 16.78 -47.06
CA CYS A 561 51.48 16.02 -45.95
C CYS A 561 50.58 15.53 -44.78
N GLY A 562 50.63 14.25 -44.37
CA GLY A 562 51.31 13.10 -44.98
C GLY A 562 51.72 12.02 -43.97
N ASN A 563 51.36 10.77 -44.28
CA ASN A 563 51.96 9.48 -43.89
C ASN A 563 52.68 9.35 -42.52
N LEU A 564 52.28 8.34 -41.71
CA LEU A 564 53.03 7.07 -41.66
C LEU A 564 52.23 5.91 -40.99
N THR A 565 52.03 4.85 -41.77
CA THR A 565 52.09 3.40 -41.42
C THR A 565 51.88 2.88 -39.97
N GLN A 566 50.81 2.06 -39.83
CA GLN A 566 50.88 0.59 -39.60
C GLN A 566 50.82 -0.01 -38.17
N VAL A 567 50.40 -1.30 -38.15
CA VAL A 567 50.43 -2.34 -37.08
C VAL A 567 49.12 -2.58 -36.30
N CYS A 568 48.26 -3.38 -36.95
CA CYS A 568 47.61 -4.61 -36.47
C CYS A 568 47.36 -4.83 -34.96
N CYS A 569 46.08 -5.08 -34.58
CA CYS A 569 45.53 -6.44 -34.36
C CYS A 569 44.13 -6.37 -33.70
N GLY A 570 43.24 -7.35 -33.97
CA GLY A 570 41.97 -7.50 -33.24
C GLY A 570 40.77 -7.88 -34.11
N ASP A 571 40.72 -9.12 -34.60
CA ASP A 571 39.56 -9.66 -35.31
C ASP A 571 38.34 -9.83 -34.38
N SER A 572 37.14 -9.59 -34.93
CA SER A 572 35.97 -10.45 -34.71
C SER A 572 34.87 -10.11 -35.72
N LEU A 573 34.48 -11.08 -36.54
CA LEU A 573 33.24 -11.01 -37.32
C LEU A 573 32.04 -11.25 -36.39
N LEU A 574 30.92 -10.59 -36.64
CA LEU A 574 29.59 -11.23 -36.81
C LEU A 574 28.46 -10.22 -37.07
N THR A 575 28.01 -10.20 -38.32
CA THR A 575 26.66 -9.83 -38.73
C THR A 575 26.08 -10.99 -39.55
N PRO A 576 24.78 -11.02 -39.85
CA PRO A 576 23.65 -11.02 -38.92
C PRO A 576 22.87 -12.36 -39.02
N ALA A 577 21.75 -12.49 -38.29
CA ALA A 577 20.80 -13.58 -38.51
C ALA A 577 20.13 -13.51 -39.89
N PRO A 578 19.61 -14.62 -40.43
CA PRO A 578 18.17 -14.66 -40.71
C PRO A 578 17.48 -16.05 -40.57
N LEU A 579 16.16 -16.05 -40.83
CA LEU A 579 15.25 -17.17 -41.15
C LEU A 579 14.70 -18.07 -40.03
N CYS A 580 13.52 -17.67 -39.54
CA CYS A 580 12.21 -18.33 -39.77
C CYS A 580 12.01 -19.86 -39.57
N LEU A 581 10.83 -20.18 -38.98
CA LEU A 581 10.08 -21.46 -39.02
C LEU A 581 10.71 -22.63 -38.22
N SER A 582 10.00 -23.37 -37.36
CA SER A 582 8.55 -23.45 -37.09
C SER A 582 8.24 -24.32 -35.86
N LEU A 583 6.95 -24.48 -35.55
CA LEU A 583 6.32 -25.63 -34.85
C LEU A 583 6.59 -25.87 -33.34
N SER A 584 5.48 -25.81 -32.60
CA SER A 584 5.04 -26.79 -31.59
C SER A 584 5.55 -26.74 -30.14
N ALA A 585 4.58 -26.43 -29.27
CA ALA A 585 4.13 -27.22 -28.11
C ALA A 585 4.46 -26.73 -26.69
N LEU A 586 3.45 -26.89 -25.82
CA LEU A 586 3.46 -26.83 -24.34
C LEU A 586 3.79 -25.45 -23.72
N ILE A 587 3.13 -24.95 -22.67
CA ILE A 587 2.03 -25.45 -21.81
C ILE A 587 0.92 -24.38 -21.70
N ASP A 588 -0.33 -24.84 -21.64
CA ASP A 588 -1.51 -24.06 -21.25
C ASP A 588 -2.05 -24.65 -19.92
N ARG A 589 -2.96 -23.93 -19.23
CA ARG A 589 -3.59 -24.16 -17.90
C ARG A 589 -2.91 -23.43 -16.74
N HIS A 590 -3.64 -22.84 -15.79
CA HIS A 590 -5.11 -22.66 -15.68
C HIS A 590 -5.44 -21.43 -14.83
N SER A 591 -6.35 -20.56 -15.30
CA SER A 591 -7.04 -19.56 -14.47
C SER A 591 -8.41 -19.19 -15.06
N ALA A 592 -9.44 -20.00 -14.79
CA ALA A 592 -10.85 -19.63 -14.96
C ALA A 592 -11.79 -20.64 -14.30
N LYS A 593 -12.58 -20.22 -13.28
CA LYS A 593 -13.86 -20.86 -12.93
C LYS A 593 -14.70 -19.98 -11.99
N ILE A 594 -15.71 -19.31 -12.53
CA ILE A 594 -16.79 -18.65 -11.76
C ILE A 594 -18.13 -18.95 -12.42
N ARG A 595 -18.87 -19.93 -11.85
CA ARG A 595 -20.35 -20.08 -11.86
C ARG A 595 -21.08 -20.19 -13.23
N PRO A 596 -22.41 -20.41 -13.26
CA PRO A 596 -23.28 -21.10 -12.29
C PRO A 596 -24.10 -22.26 -12.92
N SER A 597 -24.35 -23.30 -12.12
CA SER A 597 -25.59 -24.10 -12.11
C SER A 597 -25.64 -24.94 -10.84
#